data_AF-A0A6N9R6V2-F1
#
_entry.id   AF-A0A6N9R6V2-F1
#
_cell.length_a   1.000
_cell.length_b   1.000
_cell.length_c   1.000
_cell.angle_alpha   90.00
_cell.angle_beta   90.00
_cell.angle_gamma   90.00
#
_symmetry.space_group_name_H-M   'P 1'
#
loop_
_entity.id
_entity.type
_entity.pdbx_description
1 polymer ?
#
loop_
_entity_poly.entity_id
_entity_poly.type
_entity_poly.pdbx_seq_one_letter_code
_entity_poly.pdbx_strand_id
1 'polypeptide(L)'
;MSTHADASAEAIVRDLSKLAVLAIPLGIRIAFKGLSRSRTVRGFAAAGDIVFRADCPNLGLAIDAFDVLAAGVSQDDLDAIDPEQIFLVQLSDYMWQEIRSSEEQAATATHFRVFPGEGAHSEALADFVTRLDALGYYGDYSFDVYNDDYLQMPPETVAARARRAADWLGETVLRRALPVPNMERLKRAAHG
;
A
#
# COMPACT_ATOMS: atom_id res chain seq x y z
N MET A 1 1.27 -24.16 8.77
CA MET A 1 1.00 -24.08 7.31
C MET A 1 0.51 -25.44 6.86
N SER A 2 -0.55 -25.48 6.05
CA SER A 2 -1.07 -26.74 5.50
C SER A 2 0.02 -27.46 4.71
N THR A 3 0.11 -28.78 4.84
CA THR A 3 1.02 -29.68 4.11
C THR A 3 0.78 -29.72 2.59
N HIS A 4 -0.16 -28.93 2.07
CA HIS A 4 -0.53 -28.90 0.64
C HIS A 4 -0.26 -27.55 -0.04
N ALA A 5 0.34 -26.59 0.67
CA ALA A 5 0.71 -25.30 0.09
C ALA A 5 2.05 -25.43 -0.64
N ASP A 6 2.02 -25.52 -1.98
CA ASP A 6 3.18 -25.24 -2.81
C ASP A 6 3.42 -23.72 -2.80
N ALA A 7 4.58 -23.30 -2.31
CA ALA A 7 4.97 -21.91 -2.22
C ALA A 7 5.80 -21.45 -3.42
N SER A 8 5.85 -22.22 -4.51
CA SER A 8 6.46 -21.78 -5.76
C SER A 8 5.76 -20.52 -6.31
N ALA A 9 6.52 -19.69 -7.03
CA ALA A 9 5.96 -18.53 -7.70
C ALA A 9 4.86 -18.94 -8.70
N GLU A 10 5.05 -20.07 -9.39
CA GLU A 10 4.09 -20.63 -10.34
C GLU A 10 2.77 -21.04 -9.67
N ALA A 11 2.84 -21.63 -8.47
CA ALA A 11 1.65 -21.98 -7.71
C ALA A 11 0.89 -20.72 -7.27
N ILE A 12 1.60 -19.70 -6.79
CA ILE A 12 0.99 -18.42 -6.39
C ILE A 12 0.31 -17.74 -7.57
N VAL A 13 0.99 -17.63 -8.72
CA VAL A 13 0.42 -17.04 -9.94
C VAL A 13 -0.87 -17.77 -10.31
N ARG A 14 -0.82 -19.10 -10.40
CA ARG A 14 -1.99 -19.92 -10.74
C ARG A 14 -3.15 -19.71 -9.76
N ASP A 15 -2.87 -19.67 -8.47
CA ASP A 15 -3.92 -19.60 -7.45
C ASP A 15 -4.51 -18.18 -7.33
N LEU A 16 -3.70 -17.13 -7.55
CA LEU A 16 -4.19 -15.76 -7.69
C LEU A 16 -5.03 -15.57 -8.95
N SER A 17 -4.63 -16.13 -10.10
CA SER A 17 -5.46 -16.07 -11.32
C SER A 17 -6.81 -16.76 -11.09
N LYS A 18 -6.85 -17.89 -10.40
CA LYS A 18 -8.12 -18.55 -10.02
C LYS A 18 -8.97 -17.66 -9.12
N LEU A 19 -8.38 -17.06 -8.09
CA LEU A 19 -9.08 -16.15 -7.18
C LEU A 19 -9.66 -14.95 -7.95
N ALA A 20 -8.88 -14.38 -8.88
CA ALA A 20 -9.30 -13.27 -9.73
C ALA A 20 -10.50 -13.66 -10.61
N VAL A 21 -10.45 -14.80 -11.28
CA VAL A 21 -11.57 -15.29 -12.10
C VAL A 21 -12.84 -15.51 -11.26
N LEU A 22 -12.71 -16.07 -10.05
CA LEU A 22 -13.85 -16.26 -9.14
C LEU A 22 -14.46 -14.94 -8.64
N ALA A 23 -13.66 -13.87 -8.58
CA ALA A 23 -14.09 -12.56 -8.12
C ALA A 23 -14.85 -11.74 -9.20
N ILE A 24 -14.70 -12.09 -10.49
CA ILE A 24 -15.31 -11.35 -11.61
C ILE A 24 -16.84 -11.22 -11.47
N PRO A 25 -17.61 -12.30 -11.24
CA PRO A 25 -19.08 -12.21 -11.14
C PRO A 25 -19.57 -11.38 -9.95
N LEU A 26 -18.70 -11.15 -8.96
CA LEU A 26 -18.98 -10.37 -7.76
C LEU A 26 -18.60 -8.89 -7.92
N GLY A 27 -17.99 -8.50 -9.05
CA GLY A 27 -17.47 -7.15 -9.25
C GLY A 27 -16.31 -6.80 -8.29
N ILE A 28 -15.60 -7.80 -7.76
CA ILE A 28 -14.52 -7.61 -6.79
C ILE A 28 -13.18 -7.49 -7.53
N ARG A 29 -12.42 -6.45 -7.17
CA ARG A 29 -11.01 -6.30 -7.51
C ARG A 29 -10.14 -6.79 -6.36
N ILE A 30 -9.03 -7.44 -6.67
CA ILE A 30 -8.08 -7.98 -5.71
C ILE A 30 -6.80 -7.16 -5.79
N ALA A 31 -6.31 -6.71 -4.65
CA ALA A 31 -4.99 -6.09 -4.54
C ALA A 31 -4.06 -7.03 -3.76
N PHE A 32 -3.02 -7.53 -4.41
CA PHE A 32 -2.04 -8.44 -3.82
C PHE A 32 -0.88 -7.65 -3.21
N LYS A 33 -0.54 -7.94 -1.96
CA LYS A 33 0.51 -7.24 -1.20
C LYS A 33 1.67 -8.16 -0.89
N GLY A 34 2.88 -7.80 -1.34
CA GLY A 34 4.12 -8.45 -0.96
C GLY A 34 4.67 -7.88 0.35
N LEU A 35 4.57 -8.63 1.45
CA LEU A 35 5.08 -8.17 2.75
C LEU A 35 6.61 -8.28 2.79
N SER A 36 7.29 -7.27 3.33
CA SER A 36 8.75 -7.24 3.51
C SER A 36 9.30 -8.51 4.21
N ARG A 37 8.55 -9.03 5.18
CA ARG A 37 8.88 -10.21 5.99
C ARG A 37 8.37 -11.55 5.43
N SER A 38 7.66 -11.53 4.29
CA SER A 38 7.15 -12.75 3.66
C SER A 38 8.27 -13.73 3.37
N ARG A 39 8.02 -15.04 3.46
CA ARG A 39 9.03 -16.04 3.04
C ARG A 39 9.00 -16.32 1.54
N THR A 40 7.97 -15.84 0.85
CA THR A 40 7.69 -16.27 -0.52
C THR A 40 7.68 -15.12 -1.51
N VAL A 41 6.96 -14.04 -1.21
CA VAL A 41 6.91 -12.84 -2.06
C VAL A 41 7.20 -11.62 -1.20
N ARG A 42 8.43 -11.09 -1.33
CA ARG A 42 8.94 -9.98 -0.52
C ARG A 42 8.91 -8.68 -1.30
N GLY A 43 8.26 -7.69 -0.71
CA GLY A 43 8.20 -6.35 -1.29
C GLY A 43 7.33 -6.25 -2.53
N PHE A 44 7.15 -5.02 -2.98
CA PHE A 44 6.22 -4.72 -4.06
C PHE A 44 6.73 -5.18 -5.42
N ALA A 45 8.05 -5.17 -5.68
CA ALA A 45 8.60 -5.53 -6.99
C ALA A 45 8.33 -7.01 -7.31
N ALA A 46 8.59 -7.91 -6.34
CA ALA A 46 8.27 -9.32 -6.48
C ALA A 46 6.75 -9.57 -6.56
N ALA A 47 5.94 -8.80 -5.84
CA ALA A 47 4.49 -8.89 -5.95
C ALA A 47 3.98 -8.39 -7.32
N GLY A 48 4.61 -7.36 -7.89
CA GLY A 48 4.35 -6.85 -9.23
C GLY A 48 4.61 -7.90 -10.31
N ASP A 49 5.74 -8.62 -10.24
CA ASP A 49 6.02 -9.74 -11.16
C ASP A 49 4.92 -10.81 -11.10
N ILE A 50 4.49 -11.18 -9.88
CA ILE A 50 3.42 -12.17 -9.69
C ILE A 50 2.09 -11.68 -10.28
N VAL A 51 1.71 -10.42 -10.05
CA VAL A 51 0.49 -9.82 -10.59
C VAL A 51 0.55 -9.75 -12.12
N PHE A 52 1.68 -9.33 -12.68
CA PHE A 52 1.91 -9.27 -14.12
C PHE A 52 1.78 -10.65 -14.76
N ARG A 53 2.43 -11.68 -14.19
CA ARG A 53 2.35 -13.07 -14.68
C ARG A 53 0.97 -13.69 -14.55
N ALA A 54 0.17 -13.26 -13.58
CA ALA A 54 -1.19 -13.75 -13.38
C ALA A 54 -2.17 -13.18 -14.42
N ASP A 55 -1.84 -12.05 -15.04
CA ASP A 55 -2.50 -11.43 -16.20
C ASP A 55 -4.04 -11.41 -16.09
N CYS A 56 -4.54 -10.91 -14.96
CA CYS A 56 -5.97 -10.79 -14.68
C CYS A 56 -6.36 -9.33 -14.49
N PRO A 57 -7.33 -8.79 -15.24
CA PRO A 57 -7.66 -7.35 -15.22
C PRO A 57 -8.25 -6.86 -13.89
N ASN A 58 -8.76 -7.77 -13.06
CA ASN A 58 -9.26 -7.47 -11.71
C ASN A 58 -8.29 -7.87 -10.59
N LEU A 59 -7.03 -8.16 -10.91
CA LEU A 59 -5.94 -8.40 -9.98
C LEU A 59 -4.86 -7.33 -10.16
N GLY A 60 -4.57 -6.60 -9.10
CA GLY A 60 -3.54 -5.56 -9.07
C GLY A 60 -2.65 -5.68 -7.83
N LEU A 61 -1.73 -4.73 -7.71
CA LEU A 61 -0.77 -4.60 -6.64
C LEU A 61 -1.30 -3.68 -5.53
N ALA A 62 -1.09 -4.09 -4.28
CA ALA A 62 -1.16 -3.20 -3.12
C ALA A 62 0.26 -2.88 -2.64
N ILE A 63 0.58 -1.60 -2.50
CA ILE A 63 1.87 -1.14 -1.99
C ILE A 63 1.66 -0.51 -0.60
N ASP A 64 2.45 -0.93 0.38
CA ASP A 64 2.46 -0.34 1.73
C ASP A 64 3.76 0.45 1.92
N ALA A 65 3.62 1.75 2.13
CA ALA A 65 4.74 2.66 2.31
C ALA A 65 5.61 2.28 3.51
N PHE A 66 5.03 1.74 4.60
CA PHE A 66 5.83 1.26 5.72
C PHE A 66 6.74 0.11 5.29
N ASP A 67 6.23 -0.86 4.53
CA ASP A 67 7.03 -2.00 4.08
C ASP A 67 8.16 -1.56 3.12
N VAL A 68 7.98 -0.45 2.39
CA VAL A 68 9.02 0.14 1.53
C VAL A 68 10.07 0.87 2.35
N LEU A 69 9.64 1.83 3.17
CA LEU A 69 10.53 2.72 3.92
C LEU A 69 11.27 1.99 5.03
N ALA A 70 10.58 1.15 5.82
CA ALA A 70 11.18 0.41 6.92
C ALA A 70 12.19 -0.65 6.45
N ALA A 71 12.01 -1.19 5.24
CA ALA A 71 12.94 -2.15 4.65
C ALA A 71 14.07 -1.50 3.83
N GLY A 72 14.07 -0.17 3.70
CA GLY A 72 15.05 0.56 2.89
C GLY A 72 15.03 0.15 1.41
N VAL A 73 13.89 -0.28 0.89
CA VAL A 73 13.73 -0.66 -0.51
C VAL A 73 13.91 0.59 -1.37
N SER A 74 14.70 0.48 -2.44
CA SER A 74 14.88 1.61 -3.35
C SER A 74 13.53 1.99 -3.95
N GLN A 75 13.19 3.27 -3.86
CA GLN A 75 11.98 3.77 -4.53
C GLN A 75 12.14 3.69 -6.05
N ASP A 76 13.37 3.53 -6.58
CA ASP A 76 13.62 3.37 -8.02
C ASP A 76 12.97 2.14 -8.62
N ASP A 77 12.71 1.13 -7.79
CA ASP A 77 12.01 -0.06 -8.23
C ASP A 77 10.53 0.24 -8.60
N LEU A 78 9.98 1.40 -8.20
CA LEU A 78 8.65 1.82 -8.63
C LEU A 78 8.57 2.07 -10.14
N ASP A 79 9.67 2.45 -10.78
CA ASP A 79 9.71 2.75 -12.22
C ASP A 79 9.50 1.48 -13.07
N ALA A 80 9.66 0.29 -12.46
CA ALA A 80 9.41 -1.00 -13.09
C ALA A 80 7.93 -1.45 -13.00
N ILE A 81 7.08 -0.70 -12.29
CA ILE A 81 5.68 -1.05 -12.12
C ILE A 81 4.82 -0.15 -13.01
N ASP A 82 3.90 -0.77 -13.75
CA ASP A 82 2.86 -0.02 -14.44
C ASP A 82 1.89 0.60 -13.40
N PRO A 83 1.72 1.94 -13.37
CA PRO A 83 0.82 2.61 -12.42
C PRO A 83 -0.62 2.10 -12.50
N GLU A 84 -1.09 1.58 -13.65
CA GLU A 84 -2.42 1.00 -13.79
C GLU A 84 -2.57 -0.35 -13.07
N GLN A 85 -1.46 -1.05 -12.80
CA GLN A 85 -1.46 -2.27 -12.01
C GLN A 85 -1.54 -1.99 -10.51
N ILE A 86 -1.28 -0.76 -10.05
CA ILE A 86 -1.39 -0.40 -8.64
C ILE A 86 -2.85 -0.14 -8.31
N PHE A 87 -3.45 -0.99 -7.47
CA PHE A 87 -4.86 -0.88 -7.08
C PHE A 87 -5.06 -0.16 -5.76
N LEU A 88 -4.06 -0.19 -4.88
CA LEU A 88 -4.14 0.42 -3.57
C LEU A 88 -2.76 0.83 -3.07
N VAL A 89 -2.66 2.01 -2.49
CA VAL A 89 -1.49 2.45 -1.73
C VAL A 89 -1.88 2.66 -0.28
N GLN A 90 -1.20 1.97 0.62
CA GLN A 90 -1.39 2.04 2.05
C GLN A 90 -0.31 2.93 2.67
N LEU A 91 -0.75 3.90 3.46
CA LEU A 91 0.11 4.90 4.08
C LEU A 91 0.05 4.76 5.60
N SER A 92 1.22 4.84 6.21
CA SER A 92 1.39 5.02 7.65
C SER A 92 2.78 5.60 7.89
N ASP A 93 2.95 6.26 9.01
CA ASP A 93 4.23 6.76 9.49
C ASP A 93 4.59 6.01 10.80
N TYR A 94 5.77 6.26 11.36
CA TYR A 94 6.23 5.60 12.58
C TYR A 94 7.24 6.48 13.33
N MET A 95 7.33 6.30 14.65
CA MET A 95 8.09 7.22 15.53
C MET A 95 9.60 6.96 15.56
N TRP A 96 10.04 5.72 15.30
CA TRP A 96 11.47 5.37 15.33
C TRP A 96 12.18 6.00 14.15
N GLN A 97 13.27 6.71 14.41
CA GLN A 97 14.16 7.26 13.37
C GLN A 97 14.79 6.14 12.53
N GLU A 98 15.20 5.05 13.17
CA GLU A 98 15.80 3.89 12.51
C GLU A 98 15.21 2.61 13.10
N ILE A 99 15.01 1.61 12.24
CA ILE A 99 14.64 0.25 12.63
C ILE A 99 15.90 -0.61 12.48
N ARG A 100 16.41 -1.15 13.60
CA ARG A 100 17.74 -1.78 13.67
C ARG A 100 17.71 -3.29 13.63
N SER A 101 16.52 -3.89 13.74
CA SER A 101 16.34 -5.33 13.67
C SER A 101 14.99 -5.71 13.06
N SER A 102 14.91 -6.94 12.56
CA SER A 102 13.65 -7.51 12.05
C SER A 102 12.59 -7.63 13.14
N GLU A 103 12.98 -7.75 14.42
CA GLU A 103 12.07 -7.78 15.56
C GLU A 103 11.47 -6.40 15.83
N GLU A 104 12.29 -5.35 15.82
CA GLU A 104 11.82 -3.97 15.92
C GLU A 104 10.90 -3.60 14.75
N GLN A 105 11.24 -4.04 13.53
CA GLN A 105 10.38 -3.85 12.36
C GLN A 105 9.02 -4.53 12.55
N ALA A 106 9.02 -5.76 13.08
CA ALA A 106 7.82 -6.52 13.33
C ALA A 106 6.94 -5.89 14.42
N ALA A 107 7.55 -5.42 15.51
CA ALA A 107 6.86 -4.71 16.58
C ALA A 107 6.25 -3.40 16.05
N THR A 108 7.04 -2.60 15.34
CA THR A 108 6.57 -1.33 14.75
C THR A 108 5.42 -1.55 13.79
N ALA A 109 5.52 -2.55 12.91
CA ALA A 109 4.47 -2.88 11.95
C ALA A 109 3.14 -3.27 12.60
N THR A 110 3.17 -3.79 13.84
CA THR A 110 2.00 -4.36 14.50
C THR A 110 1.40 -3.41 15.54
N HIS A 111 2.22 -2.58 16.19
CA HIS A 111 1.80 -1.86 17.39
C HIS A 111 2.05 -0.36 17.37
N PHE A 112 2.87 0.14 16.44
CA PHE A 112 3.42 1.49 16.59
C PHE A 112 3.47 2.31 15.30
N ARG A 113 2.64 1.97 14.33
CA ARG A 113 2.38 2.85 13.19
C ARG A 113 1.52 4.02 13.66
N VAL A 114 1.77 5.20 13.14
CA VAL A 114 0.97 6.41 13.38
C VAL A 114 0.43 6.94 12.07
N PHE A 115 -0.50 7.89 12.12
CA PHE A 115 -0.99 8.52 10.91
C PHE A 115 0.13 9.31 10.19
N PRO A 116 0.08 9.39 8.84
CA PRO A 116 0.96 10.28 8.08
C PRO A 116 0.97 11.70 8.63
N GLY A 117 2.16 12.29 8.79
CA GLY A 117 2.34 13.62 9.38
C GLY A 117 2.54 13.63 10.90
N GLU A 118 2.37 12.49 11.58
CA GLU A 118 2.54 12.37 13.04
C GLU A 118 3.83 11.63 13.46
N GLY A 119 4.57 11.06 12.51
CA GLY A 119 5.77 10.26 12.77
C GLY A 119 7.07 10.94 12.34
N ALA A 120 8.15 10.17 12.35
CA ALA A 120 9.49 10.64 12.02
C ALA A 120 9.81 10.61 10.51
N HIS A 121 8.96 9.97 9.69
CA HIS A 121 9.23 9.70 8.27
C HIS A 121 8.27 10.42 7.33
N SER A 122 7.61 11.48 7.81
CA SER A 122 6.63 12.22 7.02
C SER A 122 7.19 12.80 5.73
N GLU A 123 8.46 13.23 5.71
CA GLU A 123 9.14 13.72 4.50
C GLU A 123 9.37 12.60 3.49
N ALA A 124 9.96 11.48 3.93
CA ALA A 124 10.18 10.31 3.07
C ALA A 124 8.85 9.74 2.52
N LEU A 125 7.79 9.79 3.32
CA LEU A 125 6.44 9.40 2.91
C LEU A 125 5.86 10.37 1.87
N ALA A 126 6.07 11.68 2.03
CA ALA A 126 5.67 12.68 1.05
C ALA A 126 6.40 12.50 -0.29
N ASP A 127 7.70 12.21 -0.25
CA ASP A 127 8.50 11.92 -1.45
C ASP A 127 7.99 10.67 -2.17
N PHE A 128 7.73 9.59 -1.43
CA PHE A 128 7.18 8.35 -1.97
C PHE A 128 5.83 8.58 -2.66
N VAL A 129 4.92 9.32 -2.02
CA VAL A 129 3.60 9.67 -2.59
C VAL A 129 3.76 10.54 -3.84
N THR A 130 4.64 11.54 -3.81
CA THR A 130 4.88 12.44 -4.94
C THR A 130 5.45 11.68 -6.13
N ARG A 131 6.32 10.70 -5.88
CA ARG A 131 6.84 9.82 -6.94
C ARG A 131 5.75 8.94 -7.56
N LEU A 132 4.90 8.32 -6.75
CA LEU A 132 3.74 7.57 -7.25
C LEU A 132 2.83 8.47 -8.10
N ASP A 133 2.59 9.71 -7.66
CA ASP A 133 1.79 10.65 -8.42
C ASP A 133 2.43 11.02 -9.77
N ALA A 134 3.75 11.25 -9.78
CA ALA A 134 4.52 11.54 -10.98
C ALA A 134 4.58 10.35 -11.95
N LEU A 135 4.59 9.12 -11.43
CA LEU A 135 4.44 7.90 -12.21
C LEU A 135 3.04 7.75 -12.82
N GLY A 136 2.07 8.55 -12.35
CA GLY A 136 0.70 8.55 -12.86
C GLY A 136 -0.27 7.70 -12.04
N TYR A 137 0.09 7.28 -10.82
CA TYR A 137 -0.86 6.64 -9.93
C TYR A 137 -1.99 7.61 -9.56
N TYR A 138 -3.23 7.22 -9.82
CA TYR A 138 -4.42 8.02 -9.55
C TYR A 138 -5.47 7.30 -8.70
N GLY A 139 -5.10 6.14 -8.13
CA GLY A 139 -5.95 5.33 -7.27
C GLY A 139 -6.08 5.88 -5.85
N ASP A 140 -6.71 5.09 -4.99
CA ASP A 140 -7.00 5.48 -3.61
C ASP A 140 -5.77 5.31 -2.70
N TYR A 141 -5.65 6.22 -1.74
CA TYR A 141 -4.74 6.07 -0.60
C TYR A 141 -5.55 5.67 0.62
N SER A 142 -5.11 4.62 1.33
CA SER A 142 -5.70 4.17 2.59
C SER A 142 -4.71 4.35 3.73
N PHE A 143 -5.19 4.70 4.92
CA PHE A 143 -4.36 4.68 6.12
C PHE A 143 -4.33 3.28 6.73
N ASP A 144 -3.15 2.66 6.77
CA ASP A 144 -2.92 1.31 7.32
C ASP A 144 -2.16 1.41 8.66
N VAL A 145 -2.89 1.90 9.66
CA VAL A 145 -2.34 2.39 10.93
C VAL A 145 -2.71 1.44 12.06
N TYR A 146 -1.70 0.77 12.60
CA TYR A 146 -1.79 -0.12 13.75
C TYR A 146 -1.07 0.50 14.94
N ASN A 147 -1.84 0.97 15.93
CA ASN A 147 -1.30 1.61 17.12
C ASN A 147 -2.07 1.17 18.38
N ASP A 148 -1.40 0.55 19.33
CA ASP A 148 -2.03 0.09 20.56
C ASP A 148 -2.53 1.26 21.43
N ASP A 149 -1.87 2.42 21.39
CA ASP A 149 -2.31 3.61 22.12
C ASP A 149 -3.63 4.14 21.55
N TYR A 150 -3.84 4.04 20.23
CA TYR A 150 -5.10 4.51 19.62
C TYR A 150 -6.29 3.67 20.04
N LEU A 151 -6.08 2.39 20.38
CA LEU A 151 -7.13 1.52 20.93
C LEU A 151 -7.59 1.97 22.33
N GLN A 152 -6.76 2.76 23.02
CA GLN A 152 -7.08 3.31 24.35
C GLN A 152 -7.60 4.76 24.27
N MET A 153 -7.72 5.33 23.06
CA MET A 153 -8.23 6.68 22.85
C MET A 153 -9.71 6.67 22.46
N PRO A 154 -10.45 7.76 22.74
CA PRO A 154 -11.81 7.89 22.21
C PRO A 154 -11.84 7.85 20.67
N PRO A 155 -12.76 7.11 20.04
CA PRO A 155 -12.80 6.94 18.57
C PRO A 155 -12.82 8.25 17.79
N GLU A 156 -13.53 9.27 18.29
CA GLU A 156 -13.60 10.60 17.71
C GLU A 156 -12.24 11.32 17.70
N THR A 157 -11.40 11.04 18.70
CA THR A 157 -10.03 11.57 18.77
C THR A 157 -9.18 10.94 17.67
N VAL A 158 -9.26 9.62 17.51
CA VAL A 158 -8.54 8.89 16.45
C VAL A 158 -9.03 9.30 15.05
N ALA A 159 -10.34 9.46 14.87
CA ALA A 159 -10.92 9.94 13.61
C ALA A 159 -10.46 11.37 13.26
N ALA A 160 -10.35 12.25 14.25
CA ALA A 160 -9.81 13.60 14.04
C ALA A 160 -8.32 13.59 13.64
N ARG A 161 -7.52 12.64 14.16
CA ARG A 161 -6.13 12.41 13.71
C ARG A 161 -6.08 11.94 12.27
N ALA A 162 -6.88 10.93 11.93
CA ALA A 162 -7.00 10.43 10.56
C ALA A 162 -7.41 11.56 9.58
N ARG A 163 -8.34 12.43 10.00
CA ARG A 163 -8.75 13.57 9.17
C ARG A 163 -7.59 14.53 8.91
N ARG A 164 -6.81 14.90 9.93
CA ARG A 164 -5.62 15.75 9.74
C ARG A 164 -4.60 15.13 8.81
N ALA A 165 -4.42 13.81 8.85
CA ALA A 165 -3.52 13.12 7.92
C ALA A 165 -4.05 13.13 6.48
N ALA A 166 -5.37 13.02 6.29
CA ALA A 166 -5.98 13.20 4.97
C ALA A 166 -5.79 14.63 4.46
N ASP A 167 -6.03 15.64 5.30
CA ASP A 167 -5.82 17.04 4.94
C ASP A 167 -4.33 17.31 4.61
N TRP A 168 -3.39 16.77 5.40
CA TRP A 168 -1.95 16.82 5.10
C TRP A 168 -1.61 16.19 3.74
N LEU A 169 -2.11 14.98 3.45
CA LEU A 169 -1.87 14.29 2.19
C LEU A 169 -2.41 15.08 0.99
N GLY A 170 -3.64 15.58 1.10
CA GLY A 170 -4.29 16.34 0.03
C GLY A 170 -3.64 17.70 -0.19
N GLU A 171 -3.50 18.50 0.86
CA GLU A 171 -3.12 19.91 0.76
C GLU A 171 -1.61 20.12 0.72
N THR A 172 -0.84 19.33 1.50
CA THR A 172 0.61 19.53 1.62
C THR A 172 1.38 18.73 0.57
N VAL A 173 1.06 17.45 0.43
CA VAL A 173 1.82 16.51 -0.41
C VAL A 173 1.36 16.58 -1.87
N LEU A 174 0.11 16.19 -2.12
CA LEU A 174 -0.43 16.11 -3.49
C LEU A 174 -0.82 17.49 -4.05
N ARG A 175 -1.01 18.49 -3.18
CA ARG A 175 -1.58 19.81 -3.52
C ARG A 175 -2.87 19.70 -4.35
N ARG A 176 -3.69 18.71 -4.00
CA ARG A 176 -4.99 18.42 -4.61
C ARG A 176 -6.07 18.62 -3.57
N ALA A 177 -7.19 19.22 -3.97
CA ALA A 177 -8.39 19.15 -3.15
C ALA A 177 -8.75 17.66 -2.95
N LEU A 178 -9.01 17.28 -1.70
CA LEU A 178 -9.44 15.92 -1.38
C LEU A 178 -10.68 15.55 -2.21
N PRO A 179 -10.74 14.36 -2.83
CA PRO A 179 -11.98 13.86 -3.39
C PRO A 179 -13.08 13.91 -2.35
N VAL A 180 -14.25 14.39 -2.76
CA VAL A 180 -15.48 14.14 -2.02
C VAL A 180 -15.74 12.62 -2.07
N PRO A 181 -16.09 11.95 -0.95
CA PRO A 181 -16.40 10.52 -0.97
C PRO A 181 -17.46 10.18 -2.03
N ASN A 182 -17.31 9.03 -2.71
CA ASN A 182 -18.21 8.51 -3.76
C ASN A 182 -18.26 9.26 -5.10
N MET A 183 -17.26 10.09 -5.42
CA MET A 183 -17.08 10.53 -6.81
C MET A 183 -16.39 9.42 -7.61
N GLU A 184 -17.14 8.69 -8.44
CA GLU A 184 -16.59 7.90 -9.53
C GLU A 184 -15.71 8.83 -10.39
N ARG A 185 -14.38 8.71 -10.24
CA ARG A 185 -13.43 9.53 -10.97
C ARG A 185 -13.32 8.97 -12.39
N LEU A 186 -13.94 9.66 -13.34
CA LEU A 186 -13.78 9.39 -14.77
C LEU A 186 -12.31 9.28 -15.12
N LYS A 187 -11.88 8.09 -15.60
CA LYS A 187 -10.56 7.88 -16.20
C LYS A 187 -10.34 8.98 -17.24
N ARG A 188 -9.20 9.68 -17.20
CA ARG A 188 -8.84 10.57 -18.30
C ARG A 188 -8.77 9.72 -19.56
N ALA A 189 -9.56 10.08 -20.56
CA ALA A 189 -9.50 9.45 -21.87
C ALA A 189 -8.05 9.55 -22.37
N ALA A 190 -7.46 8.39 -22.67
CA ALA A 190 -6.14 8.27 -23.27
C ALA A 190 -6.08 9.22 -24.48
N HIS A 191 -5.14 10.17 -24.44
CA HIS A 191 -4.82 10.96 -25.60
C HIS A 191 -4.07 10.05 -26.58
N GLY A 192 -4.69 9.79 -27.72
CA GLY A 192 -4.05 9.14 -28.87
C GLY A 192 -3.11 10.06 -29.63
#